data_AF-A0A1D6EVQ7-F1
#
_entry.id   AF-A0A1D6EVQ7-F1
#
_cell.length_a   1.000
_cell.length_b   1.000
_cell.length_c   1.000
_cell.angle_alpha   90.00
_cell.angle_beta   90.00
_cell.angle_gamma   90.00
#
_symmetry.space_group_name_H-M   'P 1'
#
loop_
_entity.id
_entity.type
_entity.pdbx_description
1 polymer ?
#
loop_
_entity_poly.entity_id
_entity_poly.type
_entity_poly.pdbx_seq_one_letter_code
_entity_poly.pdbx_strand_id
1 'polypeptide(L)'
;MKGRLLLLLWAWAAATWVSVSAVTRLGRGVAGEQPLSRIAVERVVLAVNDAAYVKASPLVLGHKVKLGSSSLLSHHRSCGLAGKSICGSLQGENSEWADVEFFHPNPSDDDWIGVFSPANFSDAICEAENTGTPVLCTAPIKYQFANFENDGYNKTGKGYLKLQLINQREDFSFALFSGGLSKPKLISVSNKVAFANPKAPVYPRLAQGKSWNEMTVTWTSGYDITEAVPFVEWGEKGGRRLLAPAGTLTFDRNSMCGSPARTVGWRHPGYIHTSFLKDLWPDSPYTYRLGHRLMNGTRVWSKSYSFKASPYPGQDSLQRVVVFGDMGKAEADGSNEFSDFQPGSLNTTYQIIRDLEDIDMVVHIGDICYADGYLSQWDQFTAQIEPIASRVPYMIGLYSTPLCSSHVHAHRRLR
;
A
#
# COMPACT_ATOMS: atom_id res chain seq x y z
N MET A 1 -66.45 -29.91 -40.35
CA MET A 1 -65.21 -29.27 -40.83
C MET A 1 -64.60 -28.34 -39.76
N LYS A 2 -64.18 -28.88 -38.60
CA LYS A 2 -63.45 -28.12 -37.56
C LYS A 2 -62.25 -28.87 -36.96
N GLY A 3 -61.98 -30.12 -37.37
CA GLY A 3 -60.83 -30.92 -36.89
C GLY A 3 -59.61 -30.98 -37.82
N ARG A 4 -59.75 -30.64 -39.11
CA ARG A 4 -58.64 -30.69 -40.09
C ARG A 4 -57.80 -29.41 -40.18
N LEU A 5 -58.29 -28.28 -39.66
CA LEU A 5 -57.56 -27.01 -39.70
C LEU A 5 -56.58 -26.89 -38.51
N LEU A 6 -56.85 -27.54 -37.37
CA LEU A 6 -55.94 -27.54 -36.21
C LEU A 6 -54.70 -28.41 -36.43
N LEU A 7 -54.82 -29.54 -37.14
CA LEU A 7 -53.69 -30.43 -37.45
C LEU A 7 -52.68 -29.81 -38.43
N LEU A 8 -53.13 -28.93 -39.34
CA LEU A 8 -52.25 -28.20 -40.26
C LEU A 8 -51.49 -27.05 -39.56
N LEU A 9 -52.10 -26.41 -38.55
CA LEU A 9 -51.47 -25.35 -37.76
C LEU A 9 -50.38 -25.90 -36.82
N TRP A 10 -50.54 -27.11 -36.26
CA TRP A 10 -49.50 -27.76 -35.46
C TRP A 10 -48.34 -28.30 -36.32
N ALA A 11 -48.63 -28.78 -37.54
CA ALA A 11 -47.59 -29.24 -38.46
C ALA A 11 -46.67 -28.10 -38.95
N TRP A 12 -47.21 -26.89 -39.14
CA TRP A 12 -46.42 -25.71 -39.49
C TRP A 12 -45.59 -25.15 -38.32
N ALA A 13 -46.10 -25.23 -37.09
CA ALA A 13 -45.36 -24.82 -35.89
C ALA A 13 -44.19 -25.78 -35.56
N ALA A 14 -44.33 -27.08 -35.80
CA ALA A 14 -43.26 -28.05 -35.60
C ALA A 14 -42.16 -27.94 -36.68
N ALA A 15 -42.52 -27.70 -37.95
CA ALA A 15 -41.55 -27.57 -39.04
C ALA A 15 -40.68 -26.30 -38.92
N THR A 16 -41.22 -25.24 -38.33
CA THR A 16 -40.49 -24.00 -38.05
C THR A 16 -39.57 -24.11 -36.82
N TRP A 17 -39.90 -24.93 -35.82
CA TRP A 17 -39.01 -25.20 -34.69
C TRP A 17 -37.83 -26.13 -35.01
N VAL A 18 -38.00 -27.09 -35.93
CA VAL A 18 -36.89 -27.96 -36.37
C VAL A 18 -35.90 -27.22 -37.26
N SER A 19 -36.35 -26.22 -38.02
CA SER A 19 -35.49 -25.40 -38.87
C SER A 19 -34.71 -24.33 -38.09
N VAL A 20 -35.27 -23.82 -36.98
CA VAL A 20 -34.58 -22.87 -36.08
C VAL A 20 -33.60 -23.59 -35.13
N SER A 21 -33.75 -24.90 -34.93
CA SER A 21 -32.83 -25.71 -34.11
C SER A 21 -31.69 -26.37 -34.90
N ALA A 22 -31.68 -26.26 -36.24
CA ALA A 22 -30.64 -26.83 -37.10
C ALA A 22 -29.60 -25.82 -37.60
N VAL A 23 -29.88 -24.50 -37.51
CA VAL A 23 -28.90 -23.44 -37.88
C VAL A 23 -28.03 -23.01 -36.69
N THR A 24 -28.28 -23.53 -35.48
CA THR A 24 -27.44 -23.29 -34.29
C THR A 24 -26.38 -24.38 -34.04
N ARG A 25 -26.10 -25.27 -35.01
CA ARG A 25 -25.08 -26.34 -34.88
C ARG A 25 -23.94 -26.33 -35.90
N LEU A 26 -23.76 -25.27 -36.68
CA LEU A 26 -22.56 -25.09 -37.51
C LEU A 26 -21.96 -23.71 -37.24
N GLY A 27 -21.29 -23.64 -36.09
CA GLY A 27 -20.64 -22.44 -35.58
C GLY A 27 -20.09 -22.69 -34.19
N ARG A 28 -19.33 -23.79 -34.02
CA ARG A 28 -18.44 -23.95 -32.86
C ARG A 28 -17.26 -22.99 -33.06
N GLY A 29 -17.57 -21.69 -33.03
CA GLY A 29 -16.60 -20.61 -32.93
C GLY A 29 -16.11 -20.57 -31.50
N VAL A 30 -14.79 -20.64 -31.36
CA VAL A 30 -14.03 -20.61 -30.11
C VAL A 30 -14.57 -19.52 -29.17
N ALA A 31 -15.20 -19.94 -28.07
CA ALA A 31 -15.37 -19.07 -26.92
C ALA A 31 -14.00 -18.96 -26.24
N GLY A 32 -13.50 -17.73 -26.05
CA GLY A 32 -12.42 -17.46 -25.09
C GLY A 32 -11.07 -17.00 -25.64
N GLU A 33 -10.99 -16.34 -26.79
CA GLU A 33 -9.85 -15.44 -27.02
C GLU A 33 -10.29 -14.01 -26.70
N GLN A 34 -9.83 -13.48 -25.56
CA GLN A 34 -9.85 -12.04 -25.31
C GLN A 34 -9.13 -11.36 -26.49
N PRO A 35 -9.63 -10.20 -26.99
CA PRO A 35 -9.00 -9.50 -28.11
C PRO A 35 -7.54 -9.05 -27.86
N LEU A 36 -7.08 -9.14 -26.60
CA LEU A 36 -5.70 -8.84 -26.18
C LEU A 36 -4.82 -10.09 -25.95
N SER A 37 -5.38 -11.31 -26.00
CA SER A 37 -4.66 -12.56 -25.68
C SER A 37 -3.53 -12.93 -26.66
N ARG A 38 -3.42 -12.23 -27.78
CA ARG A 38 -2.40 -12.47 -28.83
C ARG A 38 -1.50 -11.27 -29.09
N ILE A 39 -1.59 -10.21 -28.28
CA ILE A 39 -0.64 -9.09 -28.37
C ILE A 39 0.61 -9.49 -27.58
N ALA A 40 1.57 -10.08 -28.27
CA ALA A 40 2.95 -10.05 -27.80
C ALA A 40 3.43 -8.60 -27.96
N VAL A 41 3.58 -7.88 -26.84
CA VAL A 41 4.20 -6.56 -26.84
C VAL A 41 5.69 -6.76 -27.08
N GLU A 42 6.09 -6.92 -28.34
CA GLU A 42 7.50 -7.10 -28.72
C GLU A 42 8.27 -5.76 -28.71
N ARG A 43 7.56 -4.62 -28.71
CA ARG A 43 8.16 -3.28 -28.70
C ARG A 43 7.18 -2.21 -28.19
N VAL A 44 7.50 -1.57 -27.07
CA VAL A 44 6.84 -0.32 -26.62
C VAL A 44 7.63 0.85 -27.18
N VAL A 45 6.98 1.73 -27.93
CA VAL A 45 7.54 3.03 -28.31
C VAL A 45 6.98 4.05 -27.34
N LEU A 46 7.75 4.42 -26.32
CA LEU A 46 7.41 5.56 -25.48
C LEU A 46 7.46 6.81 -26.37
N ALA A 47 6.32 7.46 -26.59
CA ALA A 47 6.26 8.77 -27.22
C ALA A 47 6.59 9.86 -26.18
N VAL A 48 7.79 9.79 -25.59
CA VAL A 48 8.29 10.84 -24.71
C VAL A 48 8.44 12.12 -25.53
N ASN A 49 7.96 13.23 -25.00
CA ASN A 49 8.25 14.52 -25.60
C ASN A 49 9.70 14.89 -25.23
N ASP A 50 10.62 14.92 -26.21
CA ASP A 50 12.04 15.20 -25.98
C ASP A 50 12.31 16.56 -25.31
N ALA A 51 11.35 17.50 -25.39
CA ALA A 51 11.43 18.79 -24.73
C ALA A 51 10.84 18.78 -23.31
N ALA A 52 10.10 17.75 -22.90
CA ALA A 52 9.58 17.58 -21.55
C ALA A 52 10.59 16.81 -20.68
N TYR A 53 10.54 17.03 -19.36
CA TYR A 53 11.33 16.22 -18.43
C TYR A 53 10.63 16.05 -17.09
N VAL A 54 11.01 15.00 -16.38
CA VAL A 54 10.81 14.84 -14.94
C VAL A 54 12.14 14.40 -14.35
N LYS A 55 12.53 14.96 -13.21
CA LYS A 55 13.74 14.61 -12.47
C LYS A 55 13.40 14.46 -11.01
N ALA A 56 13.96 13.42 -10.39
CA ALA A 56 13.73 13.14 -8.98
C ALA A 56 15.06 13.08 -8.23
N SER A 57 15.11 13.69 -7.04
CA SER A 57 16.27 13.67 -6.15
C SER A 57 15.87 13.56 -4.69
N PRO A 58 16.72 12.98 -3.82
CA PRO A 58 18.00 12.34 -4.14
C PRO A 58 17.83 10.98 -4.83
N LEU A 59 18.89 10.46 -5.46
CA LEU A 59 18.86 9.14 -6.11
C LEU A 59 18.74 7.98 -5.11
N VAL A 60 19.32 8.16 -3.92
CA VAL A 60 19.29 7.17 -2.84
C VAL A 60 18.62 7.78 -1.61
N LEU A 61 17.56 7.12 -1.16
CA LEU A 61 16.80 7.47 0.04
C LEU A 61 17.30 6.69 1.26
N GLY A 62 16.94 7.11 2.47
CA GLY A 62 17.28 6.48 3.74
C GLY A 62 18.73 6.71 4.21
N HIS A 63 19.54 7.51 3.52
CA HIS A 63 20.90 7.83 3.95
C HIS A 63 20.94 9.06 4.86
N LYS A 64 21.07 8.85 6.17
CA LYS A 64 21.48 9.94 7.07
C LYS A 64 22.96 10.24 6.85
N VAL A 65 23.27 11.23 6.03
CA VAL A 65 24.61 11.83 6.03
C VAL A 65 24.82 12.45 7.41
N LYS A 66 25.68 11.85 8.24
CA LYS A 66 26.25 12.54 9.40
C LYS A 66 27.14 13.65 8.86
N LEU A 67 26.56 14.82 8.60
CA LEU A 67 27.35 16.03 8.44
C LEU A 67 28.05 16.27 9.78
N GLY A 68 29.37 16.15 9.75
CA GLY A 68 30.24 16.51 10.87
C GLY A 68 29.98 17.95 11.29
N SER A 69 30.11 18.19 12.59
CA SER A 69 29.92 19.46 13.29
C SER A 69 30.31 20.71 12.49
N SER A 70 29.32 21.52 12.13
CA SER A 70 29.42 22.98 12.20
C SER A 70 28.00 23.56 12.27
N SER A 71 27.76 24.34 13.31
CA SER A 71 26.56 25.13 13.55
C SER A 71 26.07 25.85 12.30
N LEU A 72 24.77 25.74 12.01
CA LEU A 72 23.91 26.85 11.60
C LEU A 72 22.44 26.40 11.71
N LEU A 73 21.72 27.04 12.63
CA LEU A 73 20.28 26.95 12.76
C LEU A 73 19.63 27.44 11.46
N SER A 74 19.21 26.54 10.58
CA SER A 74 18.27 26.90 9.51
C SER A 74 16.84 26.66 10.00
N HIS A 75 16.27 27.68 10.63
CA HIS A 75 14.82 27.83 10.74
C HIS A 75 14.25 28.03 9.33
N HIS A 76 13.92 26.95 8.62
CA HIS A 76 13.11 27.05 7.40
C HIS A 76 11.63 27.09 7.80
N ARG A 77 11.14 28.32 8.01
CA ARG A 77 9.73 28.65 7.91
C ARG A 77 9.39 28.85 6.44
N SER A 78 8.63 27.92 5.88
CA SER A 78 7.54 28.26 4.96
C SER A 78 6.49 27.16 5.08
N CYS A 79 5.45 27.47 5.86
CA CYS A 79 4.24 26.68 6.01
C CYS A 79 3.12 27.69 5.80
N GLY A 80 2.58 27.73 4.59
CA GLY A 80 1.48 28.60 4.21
C GLY A 80 0.20 28.22 4.96
N LEU A 81 -0.62 29.23 5.22
CA LEU A 81 -1.79 29.22 6.10
C LEU A 81 -2.89 28.20 5.70
N ALA A 82 -2.82 26.98 6.25
CA ALA A 82 -3.97 26.17 6.69
C ALA A 82 -3.44 24.99 7.54
N GLY A 83 -3.81 24.93 8.82
CA GLY A 83 -3.47 23.80 9.70
C GLY A 83 -2.05 23.85 10.29
N LYS A 84 -1.91 24.51 11.43
CA LYS A 84 -0.68 24.45 12.24
C LYS A 84 -0.36 23.00 12.64
N SER A 85 0.86 22.55 12.29
CA SER A 85 1.65 21.46 12.89
C SER A 85 1.43 20.03 12.38
N ILE A 86 1.78 19.77 11.11
CA ILE A 86 1.94 18.40 10.54
C ILE A 86 3.42 18.02 10.30
N CYS A 87 4.39 18.89 10.62
CA CYS A 87 5.82 18.54 10.56
C CYS A 87 6.33 17.70 11.76
N GLY A 88 5.51 16.76 12.25
CA GLY A 88 5.83 15.82 13.33
C GLY A 88 6.34 14.47 12.81
N SER A 89 7.56 14.47 12.24
CA SER A 89 8.48 13.35 12.03
C SER A 89 7.94 11.94 11.68
N LEU A 90 7.81 11.64 10.39
CA LEU A 90 8.22 10.34 9.83
C LEU A 90 9.69 10.40 9.32
N GLN A 91 10.51 11.35 9.78
CA GLN A 91 11.93 11.41 9.40
C GLN A 91 12.70 10.21 9.98
N GLY A 92 13.05 9.26 9.12
CA GLY A 92 13.79 8.04 9.49
C GLY A 92 14.38 7.35 8.26
N GLU A 93 15.16 6.28 8.45
CA GLU A 93 15.78 5.53 7.34
C GLU A 93 14.74 4.94 6.35
N ASN A 94 13.47 4.88 6.75
CA ASN A 94 12.37 4.23 6.02
C ASN A 94 11.29 5.21 5.52
N SER A 95 11.51 6.53 5.64
CA SER A 95 10.70 7.54 4.94
C SER A 95 11.53 8.79 4.71
N GLU A 96 11.47 9.32 3.49
CA GLU A 96 12.25 10.48 3.07
C GLU A 96 11.52 11.31 2.03
N TRP A 97 11.82 12.60 2.00
CA TRP A 97 11.30 13.54 1.02
C TRP A 97 12.06 13.41 -0.30
N ALA A 98 11.34 13.30 -1.41
CA ALA A 98 11.84 13.37 -2.76
C ALA A 98 11.40 14.69 -3.40
N ASP A 99 12.37 15.40 -3.96
CA ASP A 99 12.19 16.59 -4.78
C ASP A 99 11.96 16.15 -6.22
N VAL A 100 10.83 16.55 -6.81
CA VAL A 100 10.42 16.19 -8.17
C VAL A 100 10.25 17.46 -9.00
N GLU A 101 11.21 17.72 -9.87
CA GLU A 101 11.17 18.84 -10.82
C GLU A 101 10.69 18.35 -12.18
N PHE A 102 9.79 19.09 -12.82
CA PHE A 102 9.26 18.71 -14.11
C PHE A 102 8.98 19.91 -15.02
N PHE A 103 8.95 19.62 -16.31
CA PHE A 103 8.62 20.58 -17.35
C PHE A 103 7.80 19.93 -18.47
N HIS A 104 6.73 20.60 -18.88
CA HIS A 104 5.92 20.27 -20.05
C HIS A 104 5.87 21.48 -20.99
N PRO A 105 6.32 21.41 -22.25
CA PRO A 105 6.24 22.54 -23.19
C PRO A 105 4.80 22.98 -23.52
N ASN A 106 3.81 22.09 -23.37
CA ASN A 106 2.40 22.37 -23.64
C ASN A 106 1.55 22.07 -22.40
N PRO A 107 1.73 22.82 -21.30
CA PRO A 107 1.12 22.49 -20.03
C PRO A 107 -0.40 22.59 -20.07
N SER A 108 -1.05 21.74 -19.29
CA SER A 108 -2.49 21.72 -19.09
C SER A 108 -2.84 21.64 -17.61
N ASP A 109 -4.00 22.17 -17.23
CA ASP A 109 -4.54 22.12 -15.86
C ASP A 109 -4.76 20.70 -15.35
N ASP A 110 -4.88 19.74 -16.27
CA ASP A 110 -5.10 18.32 -15.98
C ASP A 110 -3.81 17.48 -16.06
N ASP A 111 -2.64 18.12 -16.16
CA ASP A 111 -1.36 17.44 -16.06
C ASP A 111 -1.11 16.96 -14.63
N TRP A 112 -0.48 15.80 -14.47
CA TRP A 112 -0.25 15.19 -13.16
C TRP A 112 1.01 14.34 -13.12
N ILE A 113 1.59 14.21 -11.93
CA ILE A 113 2.73 13.35 -11.62
C ILE A 113 2.22 12.09 -10.91
N GLY A 114 2.50 10.92 -11.47
CA GLY A 114 2.30 9.63 -10.82
C GLY A 114 3.58 9.10 -10.19
N VAL A 115 3.49 8.55 -8.99
CA VAL A 115 4.58 7.84 -8.30
C VAL A 115 4.40 6.35 -8.51
N PHE A 116 5.39 5.66 -9.08
CA PHE A 116 5.32 4.22 -9.37
C PHE A 116 6.39 3.46 -8.62
N SER A 117 6.01 2.32 -8.04
CA SER A 117 6.93 1.35 -7.44
C SER A 117 6.37 -0.06 -7.63
N PRO A 118 7.00 -0.92 -8.45
CA PRO A 118 8.34 -0.78 -9.03
C PRO A 118 8.48 0.39 -10.03
N ALA A 119 9.72 0.87 -10.22
CA ALA A 119 10.01 1.96 -11.15
C ALA A 119 9.78 1.57 -12.62
N ASN A 120 9.76 0.28 -12.93
CA ASN A 120 9.36 -0.22 -14.25
C ASN A 120 7.85 -0.47 -14.24
N PHE A 121 7.08 0.52 -14.71
CA PHE A 121 5.62 0.47 -14.77
C PHE A 121 5.12 0.40 -16.21
N SER A 122 3.90 -0.08 -16.40
CA SER A 122 3.18 -0.02 -17.68
C SER A 122 2.24 1.18 -17.69
N ASP A 123 2.41 2.06 -18.67
CA ASP A 123 1.53 3.19 -18.96
C ASP A 123 0.33 2.82 -19.86
N ALA A 124 0.20 1.53 -20.21
CA ALA A 124 -0.96 1.05 -20.95
C ALA A 124 -2.27 1.27 -20.17
N ILE A 125 -3.35 1.44 -20.92
CA ILE A 125 -4.69 1.67 -20.38
C ILE A 125 -5.39 0.34 -20.10
N CYS A 126 -5.88 0.16 -18.88
CA CYS A 126 -6.58 -1.06 -18.42
C CYS A 126 -7.98 -0.72 -17.85
N GLU A 127 -8.87 -0.14 -18.65
CA GLU A 127 -10.20 0.33 -18.18
C GLU A 127 -11.06 -0.77 -17.56
N ALA A 128 -11.13 -1.96 -18.16
CA ALA A 128 -12.03 -3.04 -17.71
C ALA A 128 -11.65 -3.64 -16.34
N GLU A 129 -10.43 -3.40 -15.88
CA GLU A 129 -9.89 -3.95 -14.62
C GLU A 129 -9.80 -2.89 -13.51
N ASN A 130 -9.98 -1.63 -13.84
CA ASN A 130 -9.92 -0.51 -12.90
C ASN A 130 -11.28 -0.23 -12.27
N THR A 131 -11.30 -0.09 -10.95
CA THR A 131 -12.49 0.36 -10.20
C THR A 131 -12.45 1.86 -9.90
N GLY A 132 -11.33 2.53 -10.19
CA GLY A 132 -11.11 3.96 -10.01
C GLY A 132 -10.16 4.53 -11.05
N THR A 133 -9.92 5.84 -11.01
CA THR A 133 -8.93 6.54 -11.83
C THR A 133 -7.65 6.79 -11.03
N PRO A 134 -6.45 6.81 -11.66
CA PRO A 134 -6.20 6.71 -13.10
C PRO A 134 -6.27 5.29 -13.68
N VAL A 135 -6.75 5.15 -14.92
CA VAL A 135 -7.04 3.85 -15.58
C VAL A 135 -5.81 3.17 -16.20
N LEU A 136 -4.71 3.09 -15.44
CA LEU A 136 -3.45 2.47 -15.87
C LEU A 136 -3.40 0.98 -15.55
N CYS A 137 -2.60 0.23 -16.32
CA CYS A 137 -2.34 -1.19 -16.04
C CYS A 137 -1.40 -1.41 -14.85
N THR A 138 -0.61 -0.39 -14.48
CA THR A 138 0.09 -0.33 -13.20
C THR A 138 -0.50 0.80 -12.38
N ALA A 139 -1.17 0.48 -11.27
CA ALA A 139 -1.66 1.51 -10.35
C ALA A 139 -0.48 2.31 -9.76
N PRO A 140 -0.47 3.65 -9.84
CA PRO A 140 0.49 4.44 -9.09
C PRO A 140 0.32 4.23 -7.59
N ILE A 141 1.40 4.36 -6.84
CA ILE A 141 1.40 4.38 -5.37
C ILE A 141 0.53 5.53 -4.88
N LYS A 142 0.75 6.70 -5.49
CA LYS A 142 0.03 7.96 -5.29
C LYS A 142 0.28 8.88 -6.49
N TYR A 143 -0.45 9.97 -6.57
CA TYR A 143 -0.29 10.96 -7.64
C TYR A 143 -0.64 12.36 -7.17
N GLN A 144 -0.21 13.37 -7.91
CA GLN A 144 -0.57 14.76 -7.63
C GLN A 144 -0.65 15.57 -8.92
N PHE A 145 -1.57 16.54 -8.98
CA PHE A 145 -1.66 17.46 -10.10
C PHE A 145 -0.42 18.36 -10.19
N ALA A 146 0.00 18.65 -11.43
CA ALA A 146 1.17 19.46 -11.72
C ALA A 146 1.05 20.91 -11.22
N ASN A 147 -0.18 21.40 -11.06
CA ASN A 147 -0.48 22.75 -10.55
C ASN A 147 -0.60 22.81 -9.01
N PHE A 148 -0.50 21.69 -8.29
CA PHE A 148 -0.53 21.68 -6.82
C PHE A 148 0.65 22.48 -6.27
N GLU A 149 0.37 23.56 -5.56
CA GLU A 149 1.37 24.52 -5.03
C GLU A 149 2.34 25.09 -6.10
N ASN A 150 1.95 25.07 -7.38
CA ASN A 150 2.75 25.55 -8.50
C ASN A 150 2.02 26.67 -9.26
N ASP A 151 1.93 27.83 -8.62
CA ASP A 151 1.31 29.02 -9.21
C ASP A 151 2.00 29.40 -10.53
N GLY A 152 1.28 29.23 -11.65
CA GLY A 152 1.76 29.56 -12.98
C GLY A 152 2.28 28.38 -13.82
N TYR A 153 2.13 27.12 -13.36
CA TYR A 153 2.43 25.93 -14.16
C TYR A 153 1.84 26.01 -15.57
N ASN A 154 0.56 26.39 -15.71
CA ASN A 154 -0.12 26.49 -17.02
C ASN A 154 0.51 27.51 -17.98
N LYS A 155 1.33 28.43 -17.49
CA LYS A 155 2.01 29.45 -18.31
C LYS A 155 3.45 29.07 -18.61
N THR A 156 4.14 28.51 -17.62
CA THR A 156 5.58 28.26 -17.69
C THR A 156 5.91 26.84 -18.10
N GLY A 157 4.98 25.92 -17.90
CA GLY A 157 5.18 24.47 -18.01
C GLY A 157 6.05 23.88 -16.93
N LYS A 158 6.59 24.69 -16.02
CA LYS A 158 7.55 24.26 -15.00
C LYS A 158 6.84 24.06 -13.68
N GLY A 159 7.10 22.94 -13.03
CA GLY A 159 6.60 22.67 -11.70
C GLY A 159 7.59 21.90 -10.85
N TYR A 160 7.32 21.91 -9.56
CA TYR A 160 8.09 21.26 -8.53
C TYR A 160 7.13 20.66 -7.50
N LEU A 161 7.31 19.38 -7.18
CA LEU A 161 6.59 18.71 -6.11
C LEU A 161 7.57 18.17 -5.09
N LYS A 162 7.19 18.27 -3.82
CA LYS A 162 7.94 17.67 -2.73
C LYS A 162 7.11 16.55 -2.12
N LEU A 163 7.51 15.31 -2.38
CA LEU A 163 6.72 14.12 -2.06
C LEU A 163 7.42 13.29 -0.99
N GLN A 164 6.72 12.92 0.07
CA GLN A 164 7.23 12.04 1.10
C GLN A 164 7.04 10.59 0.66
N LEU A 165 8.14 9.84 0.51
CA LEU A 165 8.10 8.42 0.20
C LEU A 165 8.31 7.58 1.46
N ILE A 166 7.79 6.36 1.44
CA ILE A 166 8.01 5.34 2.46
C ILE A 166 8.73 4.13 1.85
N ASN A 167 9.58 3.48 2.64
CA ASN A 167 10.29 2.28 2.20
C ASN A 167 9.37 1.06 2.24
N GLN A 168 8.74 0.82 1.10
CA GLN A 168 7.83 -0.30 0.88
C GLN A 168 8.41 -1.30 -0.12
N ARG A 169 9.72 -1.57 -0.03
CA ARG A 169 10.51 -2.43 -0.94
C ARG A 169 10.97 -1.66 -2.17
N GLU A 170 10.89 -2.28 -3.35
CA GLU A 170 11.24 -1.85 -4.71
C GLU A 170 11.60 -0.37 -4.99
N ASP A 171 12.29 -0.14 -6.10
CA ASP A 171 12.60 1.22 -6.57
C ASP A 171 11.35 2.03 -6.96
N PHE A 172 11.57 3.33 -7.17
CA PHE A 172 10.56 4.33 -7.54
C PHE A 172 10.93 5.02 -8.86
N SER A 173 9.91 5.36 -9.64
CA SER A 173 9.98 6.34 -10.73
C SER A 173 8.79 7.29 -10.65
N PHE A 174 8.95 8.47 -11.25
CA PHE A 174 7.93 9.49 -11.35
C PHE A 174 7.60 9.71 -12.82
N ALA A 175 6.33 9.82 -13.15
CA ALA A 175 5.91 10.01 -14.54
C ALA A 175 4.93 11.16 -14.64
N LEU A 176 5.19 12.04 -15.60
CA LEU A 176 4.33 13.15 -15.96
C LEU A 176 3.36 12.70 -17.03
N PHE A 177 2.08 12.93 -16.78
CA PHE A 177 0.98 12.65 -17.69
C PHE A 177 0.20 13.92 -18.02
N SER A 178 -0.45 13.92 -19.18
CA SER A 178 -1.44 14.91 -19.59
C SER A 178 -2.76 14.24 -19.93
N GLY A 179 -3.85 14.99 -20.10
CA GLY A 179 -5.17 14.46 -20.43
C GLY A 179 -5.97 13.91 -19.23
N GLY A 180 -5.57 14.31 -18.02
CA GLY A 180 -6.24 13.97 -16.77
C GLY A 180 -6.11 12.50 -16.39
N LEU A 181 -6.84 12.12 -15.34
CA LEU A 181 -6.78 10.76 -14.78
C LEU A 181 -7.56 9.73 -15.61
N SER A 182 -8.57 10.16 -16.38
CA SER A 182 -9.44 9.26 -17.15
C SER A 182 -8.86 8.87 -18.51
N LYS A 183 -8.02 9.72 -19.12
CA LYS A 183 -7.38 9.46 -20.41
C LYS A 183 -5.90 9.86 -20.39
N PRO A 184 -5.12 9.29 -19.44
CA PRO A 184 -3.76 9.73 -19.21
C PRO A 184 -2.87 9.42 -20.42
N LYS A 185 -2.05 10.39 -20.80
CA LYS A 185 -1.04 10.28 -21.84
C LYS A 185 0.33 10.52 -21.23
N LEU A 186 1.20 9.51 -21.29
CA LEU A 186 2.54 9.64 -20.74
C LEU A 186 3.35 10.68 -21.54
N ILE A 187 3.91 11.66 -20.83
CA ILE A 187 4.72 12.74 -21.40
C ILE A 187 6.20 12.50 -21.17
N SER A 188 6.58 12.15 -19.93
CA SER A 188 7.97 11.91 -19.53
C SER A 188 8.06 11.04 -18.29
N VAL A 189 9.17 10.30 -18.16
CA VAL A 189 9.51 9.47 -16.99
C VAL A 189 10.82 9.96 -16.39
N SER A 190 10.92 9.96 -15.07
CA SER A 190 12.12 10.38 -14.34
C SER A 190 13.22 9.33 -14.33
N ASN A 191 14.39 9.72 -13.81
CA ASN A 191 15.34 8.78 -13.25
C ASN A 191 14.71 7.93 -12.13
N LYS A 192 15.33 6.78 -11.86
CA LYS A 192 14.96 5.92 -10.73
C LYS A 192 15.48 6.48 -9.41
N VAL A 193 14.74 6.23 -8.34
CA VAL A 193 15.12 6.53 -6.96
C VAL A 193 14.86 5.28 -6.12
N ALA A 194 15.73 4.96 -5.15
CA ALA A 194 15.51 3.81 -4.27
C ALA A 194 16.04 4.09 -2.85
N PHE A 195 15.43 3.46 -1.85
CA PHE A 195 16.03 3.43 -0.51
C PHE A 195 17.35 2.65 -0.53
N ALA A 196 18.30 3.03 0.32
CA ALA A 196 19.61 2.38 0.43
C ALA A 196 19.50 0.87 0.69
N ASN A 197 18.47 0.47 1.44
CA ASN A 197 18.08 -0.92 1.63
C ASN A 197 16.56 -1.04 1.46
N PRO A 198 16.08 -1.28 0.23
CA PRO A 198 14.64 -1.48 -0.04
C PRO A 198 14.07 -2.63 0.79
N LYS A 199 14.88 -3.65 1.09
CA LYS A 199 14.44 -4.87 1.77
C LYS A 199 14.41 -4.75 3.30
N ALA A 200 14.74 -3.58 3.86
CA ALA A 200 14.86 -3.38 5.31
C ALA A 200 13.61 -3.86 6.09
N PRO A 201 13.79 -4.34 7.34
CA PRO A 201 12.65 -4.63 8.21
C PRO A 201 11.98 -3.32 8.67
N VAL A 202 10.70 -3.16 8.37
CA VAL A 202 9.94 -1.92 8.57
C VAL A 202 8.58 -2.16 9.22
N TYR A 203 8.05 -1.09 9.82
CA TYR A 203 6.67 -0.95 10.31
C TYR A 203 6.23 -2.08 11.26
N PRO A 204 6.95 -2.31 12.39
CA PRO A 204 6.50 -3.28 13.38
C PRO A 204 5.19 -2.84 14.02
N ARG A 205 4.31 -3.81 14.23
CA ARG A 205 3.05 -3.67 14.93
C ARG A 205 2.94 -4.74 16.00
N LEU A 206 2.58 -4.31 17.20
CA LEU A 206 2.37 -5.13 18.36
C LEU A 206 0.92 -5.60 18.40
N ALA A 207 0.71 -6.84 18.81
CA ALA A 207 -0.60 -7.36 19.17
C ALA A 207 -0.45 -8.32 20.35
N GLN A 208 -1.41 -8.31 21.27
CA GLN A 208 -1.43 -9.30 22.35
C GLN A 208 -1.46 -10.71 21.77
N GLY A 209 -0.65 -11.59 22.34
CA GLY A 209 -0.55 -12.98 21.94
C GLY A 209 -1.68 -13.84 22.48
N LYS A 210 -1.46 -15.16 22.50
CA LYS A 210 -2.47 -16.13 22.97
C LYS A 210 -2.61 -16.17 24.49
N SER A 211 -1.72 -15.51 25.21
CA SER A 211 -1.68 -15.49 26.68
C SER A 211 -1.35 -14.09 27.15
N TRP A 212 -1.74 -13.76 28.39
CA TRP A 212 -1.59 -12.41 28.95
C TRP A 212 -0.13 -11.93 29.03
N ASN A 213 0.82 -12.87 29.14
CA ASN A 213 2.25 -12.65 29.19
C ASN A 213 2.95 -12.91 27.84
N GLU A 214 2.21 -12.81 26.74
CA GLU A 214 2.73 -12.93 25.38
C GLU A 214 2.39 -11.68 24.57
N MET A 215 3.41 -11.07 23.97
CA MET A 215 3.27 -10.02 22.97
C MET A 215 3.76 -10.56 21.63
N THR A 216 3.11 -10.20 20.53
CA THR A 216 3.61 -10.49 19.19
C THR A 216 4.21 -9.24 18.59
N VAL A 217 5.30 -9.38 17.85
CA VAL A 217 5.86 -8.33 16.99
C VAL A 217 5.73 -8.82 15.57
N THR A 218 4.90 -8.15 14.78
CA THR A 218 4.74 -8.42 13.36
C THR A 218 5.34 -7.28 12.54
N TRP A 219 6.18 -7.57 11.55
CA TRP A 219 6.81 -6.56 10.69
C TRP A 219 6.85 -7.00 9.22
N THR A 220 7.19 -6.08 8.32
CA THR A 220 7.31 -6.36 6.88
C THR A 220 8.76 -6.21 6.45
N SER A 221 9.24 -7.04 5.51
CA SER A 221 10.54 -6.86 4.86
C SER A 221 10.55 -7.36 3.42
N GLY A 222 11.67 -7.16 2.73
CA GLY A 222 11.89 -7.76 1.41
C GLY A 222 12.55 -9.14 1.45
N TYR A 223 12.98 -9.63 2.60
CA TYR A 223 13.76 -10.87 2.70
C TYR A 223 12.87 -12.10 2.86
N ASP A 224 12.95 -13.01 1.91
CA ASP A 224 12.38 -14.36 2.06
C ASP A 224 13.17 -15.18 3.09
N ILE A 225 12.56 -16.25 3.61
CA ILE A 225 13.24 -17.24 4.47
C ILE A 225 14.42 -17.93 3.78
N THR A 226 14.45 -17.94 2.45
CA THR A 226 15.57 -18.48 1.65
C THR A 226 16.74 -17.49 1.57
N GLU A 227 16.52 -16.21 1.84
CA GLU A 227 17.53 -15.15 1.77
C GLU A 227 18.06 -14.75 3.16
N ALA A 228 17.19 -14.76 4.16
CA ALA A 228 17.54 -14.41 5.54
C ALA A 228 16.69 -15.16 6.57
N VAL A 229 17.28 -15.42 7.72
CA VAL A 229 16.54 -15.92 8.90
C VAL A 229 16.02 -14.71 9.69
N PRO A 230 14.68 -14.49 9.78
CA PRO A 230 14.10 -13.40 10.52
C PRO A 230 14.01 -13.71 12.03
N PHE A 231 14.27 -12.70 12.85
CA PHE A 231 14.20 -12.81 14.30
C PHE A 231 13.99 -11.44 14.96
N VAL A 232 13.63 -11.44 16.24
CA VAL A 232 13.59 -10.25 17.09
C VAL A 232 14.62 -10.39 18.20
N GLU A 233 15.51 -9.40 18.34
CA GLU A 233 16.31 -9.23 19.55
C GLU A 233 15.50 -8.42 20.55
N TRP A 234 15.33 -8.91 21.78
CA TRP A 234 14.49 -8.25 22.77
C TRP A 234 14.90 -8.56 24.20
N GLY A 235 14.34 -7.82 25.15
CA GLY A 235 14.53 -8.06 26.58
C GLY A 235 14.02 -6.89 27.42
N GLU A 236 13.95 -7.10 28.73
CA GLU A 236 13.63 -6.04 29.68
C GLU A 236 14.62 -4.88 29.52
N LYS A 237 14.15 -3.64 29.68
CA LYS A 237 14.97 -2.44 29.46
C LYS A 237 16.17 -2.43 30.43
N GLY A 238 17.39 -2.50 29.88
CA GLY A 238 18.63 -2.57 30.65
C GLY A 238 19.03 -3.98 31.08
N GLY A 239 18.19 -4.98 30.79
CA GLY A 239 18.44 -6.39 31.09
C GLY A 239 19.13 -7.16 29.95
N ARG A 240 19.18 -8.48 30.12
CA ARG A 240 19.74 -9.41 29.14
C ARG A 240 18.91 -9.42 27.85
N ARG A 241 19.61 -9.42 26.70
CA ARG A 241 19.00 -9.56 25.37
C ARG A 241 18.85 -11.04 24.98
N LEU A 242 17.72 -11.36 24.40
CA LEU A 242 17.33 -12.67 23.88
C LEU A 242 16.96 -12.54 22.41
N LEU A 243 17.13 -13.63 21.66
CA LEU A 243 16.65 -13.73 20.28
C LEU A 243 15.40 -14.61 20.25
N ALA A 244 14.32 -14.12 19.66
CA ALA A 244 13.12 -14.89 19.36
C ALA A 244 12.99 -15.09 17.84
N PRO A 245 12.73 -16.32 17.36
CA PRO A 245 12.52 -16.57 15.93
C PRO A 245 11.19 -15.99 15.47
N ALA A 246 11.06 -15.75 14.16
CA ALA A 246 9.79 -15.35 13.55
C ALA A 246 9.30 -16.36 12.51
N GLY A 247 7.99 -16.61 12.53
CA GLY A 247 7.30 -17.22 11.40
C GLY A 247 7.17 -16.21 10.27
N THR A 248 7.19 -16.67 9.01
CA THR A 248 7.09 -15.80 7.83
C THR A 248 5.91 -16.23 6.97
N LEU A 249 5.11 -15.26 6.56
CA LEU A 249 3.98 -15.44 5.65
C LEU A 249 4.08 -14.43 4.51
N THR A 250 3.49 -14.79 3.38
CA THR A 250 3.24 -13.89 2.26
C THR A 250 2.03 -14.39 1.50
N PHE A 251 1.59 -13.65 0.50
CA PHE A 251 0.56 -14.05 -0.45
C PHE A 251 0.95 -13.55 -1.84
N ASP A 252 0.50 -14.27 -2.86
CA ASP A 252 0.80 -13.94 -4.24
C ASP A 252 -0.41 -13.32 -4.96
N ARG A 253 -0.21 -12.94 -6.22
CA ARG A 253 -1.25 -12.33 -7.05
C ARG A 253 -2.48 -13.23 -7.15
N ASN A 254 -2.27 -14.54 -7.28
CA ASN A 254 -3.34 -15.51 -7.50
C ASN A 254 -4.14 -15.83 -6.24
N SER A 255 -3.61 -15.46 -5.07
CA SER A 255 -4.30 -15.50 -3.78
C SER A 255 -5.44 -14.47 -3.71
N MET A 256 -5.42 -13.44 -4.56
CA MET A 256 -6.48 -12.42 -4.64
C MET A 256 -7.69 -12.94 -5.42
N CYS A 257 -8.90 -12.61 -4.93
CA CYS A 257 -10.15 -13.12 -5.48
C CYS A 257 -10.59 -12.45 -6.79
N GLY A 258 -10.21 -11.19 -7.04
CA GLY A 258 -10.68 -10.44 -8.20
C GLY A 258 -10.00 -9.09 -8.37
N SER A 259 -10.49 -8.32 -9.34
CA SER A 259 -10.06 -6.94 -9.61
C SER A 259 -10.47 -5.99 -8.47
N PRO A 260 -9.68 -4.93 -8.17
CA PRO A 260 -8.37 -4.61 -8.75
C PRO A 260 -7.21 -5.39 -8.09
N ALA A 261 -7.46 -6.10 -6.99
CA ALA A 261 -6.42 -6.78 -6.18
C ALA A 261 -5.59 -7.80 -6.96
N ARG A 262 -6.22 -8.58 -7.85
CA ARG A 262 -5.56 -9.59 -8.68
C ARG A 262 -4.90 -9.00 -9.94
N THR A 263 -5.25 -7.78 -10.30
CA THR A 263 -4.96 -7.16 -11.61
C THR A 263 -4.12 -5.90 -11.43
N VAL A 264 -4.67 -4.71 -11.69
CA VAL A 264 -4.00 -3.41 -11.75
C VAL A 264 -3.54 -2.89 -10.38
N GLY A 265 -4.26 -3.24 -9.31
CA GLY A 265 -3.94 -2.87 -7.94
C GLY A 265 -2.96 -3.82 -7.25
N TRP A 266 -2.55 -4.90 -7.93
CA TRP A 266 -1.59 -5.84 -7.37
C TRP A 266 -0.21 -5.19 -7.18
N ARG A 267 0.31 -5.30 -5.96
CA ARG A 267 1.70 -5.03 -5.62
C ARG A 267 2.20 -6.08 -4.65
N HIS A 268 3.39 -6.62 -4.90
CA HIS A 268 3.94 -7.69 -4.05
C HIS A 268 4.10 -7.19 -2.60
N PRO A 269 3.54 -7.88 -1.59
CA PRO A 269 3.53 -7.41 -0.20
C PRO A 269 4.88 -7.59 0.52
N GLY A 270 5.83 -8.27 -0.13
CA GLY A 270 7.07 -8.69 0.51
C GLY A 270 6.83 -9.89 1.40
N TYR A 271 7.44 -9.89 2.57
CA TYR A 271 7.33 -10.96 3.55
C TYR A 271 6.92 -10.37 4.90
N ILE A 272 5.89 -10.95 5.49
CA ILE A 272 5.34 -10.57 6.79
C ILE A 272 5.87 -11.56 7.82
N HIS A 273 6.61 -11.06 8.81
CA HIS A 273 7.22 -11.88 9.84
C HIS A 273 6.55 -11.62 11.18
N THR A 274 6.27 -12.67 11.95
CA THR A 274 5.70 -12.56 13.30
C THR A 274 6.56 -13.33 14.29
N SER A 275 7.08 -12.61 15.30
CA SER A 275 7.79 -13.17 16.44
C SER A 275 6.91 -13.14 17.70
N PHE A 276 7.10 -14.11 18.58
CA PHE A 276 6.35 -14.27 19.83
C PHE A 276 7.27 -14.01 21.02
N LEU A 277 7.01 -12.95 21.78
CA LEU A 277 7.76 -12.55 22.97
C LEU A 277 6.98 -13.03 24.19
N LYS A 278 7.47 -14.10 24.82
CA LYS A 278 6.77 -14.86 25.87
C LYS A 278 7.37 -14.64 27.24
N ASP A 279 6.66 -15.08 28.28
CA ASP A 279 7.11 -15.01 29.67
C ASP A 279 7.36 -13.56 30.11
N LEU A 280 6.51 -12.65 29.63
CA LEU A 280 6.55 -11.24 30.01
C LEU A 280 6.18 -11.05 31.47
N TRP A 281 6.93 -10.18 32.13
CA TRP A 281 6.63 -9.73 33.48
C TRP A 281 5.63 -8.58 33.38
N PRO A 282 4.49 -8.62 34.10
CA PRO A 282 3.49 -7.56 34.04
C PRO A 282 4.11 -6.19 34.27
N ASP A 283 3.67 -5.20 33.52
CA ASP A 283 4.09 -3.80 33.61
C ASP A 283 5.56 -3.48 33.33
N SER A 284 6.43 -4.47 33.13
CA SER A 284 7.84 -4.23 32.86
C SER A 284 8.05 -3.57 31.48
N PRO A 285 8.99 -2.63 31.38
CA PRO A 285 9.38 -2.04 30.10
C PRO A 285 10.30 -3.00 29.34
N TYR A 286 9.97 -3.27 28.07
CA TYR A 286 10.77 -4.07 27.16
C TYR A 286 11.29 -3.22 26.00
N THR A 287 12.41 -3.64 25.43
CA THR A 287 12.99 -3.06 24.22
C THR A 287 13.26 -4.15 23.22
N TYR A 288 13.05 -3.87 21.94
CA TYR A 288 13.21 -4.84 20.87
C TYR A 288 13.78 -4.23 19.57
N ARG A 289 14.37 -5.08 18.73
CA ARG A 289 14.90 -4.77 17.40
C ARG A 289 14.57 -5.90 16.44
N LEU A 290 14.21 -5.54 15.22
CA LEU A 290 13.96 -6.48 14.14
C LEU A 290 15.30 -6.85 13.50
N GLY A 291 15.51 -8.14 13.28
CA GLY A 291 16.75 -8.67 12.75
C GLY A 291 16.52 -9.63 11.59
N HIS A 292 17.39 -9.55 10.59
CA HIS A 292 17.49 -10.50 9.50
C HIS A 292 18.93 -10.96 9.38
N ARG A 293 19.18 -12.26 9.60
CA ARG A 293 20.51 -12.84 9.37
C ARG A 293 20.54 -13.40 7.96
N LEU A 294 21.20 -12.70 7.06
CA LEU A 294 21.40 -13.13 5.68
C LEU A 294 22.15 -14.47 5.64
N MET A 295 21.99 -15.24 4.56
CA MET A 295 22.67 -16.53 4.41
C MET A 295 24.21 -16.42 4.41
N ASN A 296 24.75 -15.24 4.08
CA ASN A 296 26.20 -14.95 4.18
C ASN A 296 26.66 -14.59 5.62
N GLY A 297 25.78 -14.66 6.62
CA GLY A 297 26.08 -14.36 8.03
C GLY A 297 25.90 -12.90 8.43
N THR A 298 25.78 -11.97 7.48
CA THR A 298 25.54 -10.55 7.76
C THR A 298 24.19 -10.35 8.44
N ARG A 299 24.11 -9.43 9.40
CA ARG A 299 22.86 -9.08 10.08
C ARG A 299 22.39 -7.70 9.65
N VAL A 300 21.18 -7.63 9.13
CA VAL A 300 20.43 -6.39 8.90
C VAL A 300 19.56 -6.14 10.12
N TRP A 301 19.57 -4.91 10.62
CA TRP A 301 18.86 -4.53 11.84
C TRP A 301 17.98 -3.31 11.62
N SER A 302 16.84 -3.26 12.31
CA SER A 302 16.07 -2.04 12.46
C SER A 302 16.68 -1.10 13.53
N LYS A 303 16.08 0.10 13.64
CA LYS A 303 16.12 0.91 14.86
C LYS A 303 15.58 0.14 16.06
N SER A 304 15.89 0.63 17.27
CA SER A 304 15.33 0.08 18.51
C SER A 304 13.95 0.63 18.78
N TYR A 305 13.07 -0.25 19.27
CA TYR A 305 11.72 0.05 19.70
C TYR A 305 11.54 -0.37 21.17
N SER A 306 10.43 0.03 21.77
CA SER A 306 10.10 -0.30 23.16
C SER A 306 8.60 -0.40 23.38
N PHE A 307 8.19 -1.27 24.29
CA PHE A 307 6.80 -1.40 24.74
C PHE A 307 6.77 -1.69 26.24
N LYS A 308 5.61 -1.48 26.87
CA LYS A 308 5.33 -1.91 28.24
C LYS A 308 4.51 -3.20 28.17
N ALA A 309 4.91 -4.23 28.92
CA ALA A 309 4.13 -5.47 28.99
C ALA A 309 2.76 -5.20 29.62
N SER A 310 1.73 -5.92 29.15
CA SER A 310 0.37 -5.79 29.65
C SER A 310 0.28 -6.17 31.14
N PRO A 311 -0.68 -5.59 31.89
CA PRO A 311 -0.91 -5.96 33.27
C PRO A 311 -1.38 -7.42 33.39
N TYR A 312 -1.25 -7.99 34.58
CA TYR A 312 -1.80 -9.32 34.86
C TYR A 312 -3.35 -9.26 34.80
N PRO A 313 -4.04 -10.31 34.29
CA PRO A 313 -5.50 -10.34 34.28
C PRO A 313 -6.08 -10.20 35.70
N GLY A 314 -6.90 -9.17 35.92
CA GLY A 314 -7.48 -8.85 37.22
C GLY A 314 -6.63 -7.93 38.10
N GLN A 315 -5.51 -7.40 37.59
CA GLN A 315 -4.69 -6.45 38.31
C GLN A 315 -5.42 -5.10 38.51
N ASP A 316 -5.46 -4.63 39.75
CA ASP A 316 -6.02 -3.33 40.12
C ASP A 316 -5.03 -2.20 39.76
N SER A 317 -5.22 -1.61 38.59
CA SER A 317 -4.41 -0.52 38.05
C SER A 317 -5.19 0.27 37.01
N LEU A 318 -4.85 1.54 36.80
CA LEU A 318 -5.43 2.35 35.74
C LEU A 318 -5.02 1.78 34.38
N GLN A 319 -6.01 1.47 33.54
CA GLN A 319 -5.86 0.89 32.20
C GLN A 319 -6.66 1.72 31.21
N ARG A 320 -6.02 2.17 30.12
CA ARG A 320 -6.59 3.11 29.16
C ARG A 320 -6.57 2.50 27.76
N VAL A 321 -7.75 2.31 27.19
CA VAL A 321 -7.95 1.68 25.89
C VAL A 321 -8.62 2.67 24.95
N VAL A 322 -8.04 2.86 23.76
CA VAL A 322 -8.65 3.64 22.68
C VAL A 322 -9.35 2.71 21.70
N VAL A 323 -10.57 3.04 21.30
CA VAL A 323 -11.39 2.23 20.38
C VAL A 323 -11.98 3.11 19.29
N PHE A 324 -11.82 2.71 18.02
CA PHE A 324 -12.42 3.38 16.85
C PHE A 324 -12.51 2.43 15.66
N GLY A 325 -13.35 2.74 14.67
CA GLY A 325 -13.41 2.07 13.37
C GLY A 325 -13.06 3.05 12.24
N ASP A 326 -12.98 2.55 11.02
CA ASP A 326 -13.14 3.38 9.81
C ASP A 326 -12.08 4.49 9.65
N MET A 327 -10.87 4.28 10.19
CA MET A 327 -9.82 5.31 10.17
C MET A 327 -9.26 5.55 8.77
N GLY A 328 -9.13 4.50 7.96
CA GLY A 328 -8.49 4.57 6.64
C GLY A 328 -7.03 5.04 6.69
N LYS A 329 -6.61 5.69 5.62
CA LYS A 329 -5.28 6.32 5.47
C LYS A 329 -5.41 7.68 4.78
N ALA A 330 -4.33 8.47 4.77
CA ALA A 330 -4.19 9.60 3.85
C ALA A 330 -2.70 10.02 3.75
N GLU A 331 -2.35 10.69 2.66
CA GLU A 331 -0.99 11.17 2.41
C GLU A 331 -0.68 12.46 3.17
N ALA A 332 0.35 12.43 4.03
CA ALA A 332 0.75 13.58 4.84
C ALA A 332 1.36 14.73 4.01
N ASP A 333 1.81 14.44 2.78
CA ASP A 333 2.29 15.45 1.82
C ASP A 333 1.18 16.03 0.93
N GLY A 334 -0.08 15.64 1.16
CA GLY A 334 -1.24 16.13 0.42
C GLY A 334 -1.43 15.52 -0.97
N SER A 335 -0.66 14.48 -1.33
CA SER A 335 -0.88 13.73 -2.57
C SER A 335 -2.27 13.08 -2.61
N ASN A 336 -2.81 12.92 -3.81
CA ASN A 336 -3.97 12.09 -4.06
C ASN A 336 -3.58 10.62 -4.24
N GLU A 337 -4.56 9.73 -4.13
CA GLU A 337 -4.40 8.31 -4.33
C GLU A 337 -5.74 7.61 -4.57
N PHE A 338 -5.73 6.30 -4.87
CA PHE A 338 -6.97 5.53 -4.94
C PHE A 338 -7.66 5.50 -3.57
N SER A 339 -9.00 5.46 -3.59
CA SER A 339 -9.81 5.40 -2.36
C SER A 339 -9.49 6.50 -1.35
N ASP A 340 -9.14 7.71 -1.82
CA ASP A 340 -8.82 8.86 -0.97
C ASP A 340 -10.09 9.59 -0.48
N PHE A 341 -10.81 8.99 0.47
CA PHE A 341 -12.05 9.52 1.04
C PHE A 341 -12.07 9.53 2.57
N GLN A 342 -10.90 9.45 3.23
CA GLN A 342 -10.79 9.42 4.70
C GLN A 342 -10.09 10.67 5.27
N PRO A 343 -10.70 11.88 5.14
CA PRO A 343 -10.05 13.14 5.55
C PRO A 343 -9.78 13.23 7.06
N GLY A 344 -10.44 12.40 7.88
CA GLY A 344 -10.21 12.32 9.32
C GLY A 344 -9.01 11.45 9.73
N SER A 345 -8.42 10.68 8.81
CA SER A 345 -7.43 9.63 9.10
C SER A 345 -6.19 10.17 9.82
N LEU A 346 -5.58 11.21 9.26
CA LEU A 346 -4.38 11.84 9.82
C LEU A 346 -4.67 12.52 11.16
N ASN A 347 -5.84 13.15 11.31
CA ASN A 347 -6.23 13.79 12.57
C ASN A 347 -6.39 12.76 13.69
N THR A 348 -7.10 11.65 13.45
CA THR A 348 -7.26 10.57 14.43
C THR A 348 -5.90 9.97 14.81
N THR A 349 -5.08 9.65 13.82
CA THR A 349 -3.71 9.14 14.02
C THR A 349 -2.90 10.10 14.90
N TYR A 350 -2.97 11.40 14.61
CA TYR A 350 -2.25 12.44 15.35
C TYR A 350 -2.71 12.56 16.80
N GLN A 351 -4.02 12.56 17.08
CA GLN A 351 -4.52 12.65 18.46
C GLN A 351 -4.05 11.45 19.30
N ILE A 352 -4.06 10.25 18.73
CA ILE A 352 -3.59 9.03 19.41
C ILE A 352 -2.09 9.11 19.69
N ILE A 353 -1.28 9.56 18.71
CA ILE A 353 0.17 9.74 18.91
C ILE A 353 0.45 10.75 20.01
N ARG A 354 -0.28 11.87 20.03
CA ARG A 354 -0.10 12.93 21.04
C ARG A 354 -0.36 12.41 22.45
N ASP A 355 -1.38 11.57 22.62
CA ASP A 355 -1.82 11.07 23.92
C ASP A 355 -1.24 9.67 24.22
N LEU A 356 -0.26 9.20 23.43
CA LEU A 356 0.24 7.81 23.45
C LEU A 356 0.92 7.40 24.76
N GLU A 357 1.47 8.34 25.53
CA GLU A 357 2.00 8.05 26.87
C GLU A 357 0.89 7.64 27.84
N ASP A 358 -0.35 8.04 27.54
CA ASP A 358 -1.53 7.77 28.33
C ASP A 358 -2.46 6.71 27.70
N ILE A 359 -1.97 5.95 26.73
CA ILE A 359 -2.71 4.89 26.05
C ILE A 359 -1.98 3.57 26.23
N ASP A 360 -2.67 2.55 26.72
CA ASP A 360 -2.08 1.23 26.99
C ASP A 360 -2.41 0.22 25.87
N MET A 361 -3.48 0.47 25.10
CA MET A 361 -3.91 -0.36 23.97
C MET A 361 -4.78 0.44 22.99
N VAL A 362 -4.71 0.06 21.71
CA VAL A 362 -5.65 0.51 20.68
C VAL A 362 -6.43 -0.68 20.13
N VAL A 363 -7.74 -0.50 19.90
CA VAL A 363 -8.62 -1.46 19.23
C VAL A 363 -9.27 -0.78 18.02
N HIS A 364 -8.81 -1.14 16.81
CA HIS A 364 -9.37 -0.67 15.54
C HIS A 364 -10.42 -1.67 15.05
N ILE A 365 -11.69 -1.35 15.20
CA ILE A 365 -12.84 -2.25 14.99
C ILE A 365 -13.34 -2.32 13.54
N GLY A 366 -12.43 -2.56 12.59
CA GLY A 366 -12.77 -2.78 11.17
C GLY A 366 -12.60 -1.55 10.30
N ASP A 367 -12.82 -1.73 9.00
CA ASP A 367 -12.60 -0.72 7.96
C ASP A 367 -11.23 -0.03 8.10
N ILE A 368 -10.20 -0.82 7.76
CA ILE A 368 -8.83 -0.56 8.20
C ILE A 368 -8.19 0.57 7.39
N CYS A 369 -7.90 0.31 6.11
CA CYS A 369 -7.14 1.22 5.24
C CYS A 369 -7.87 1.56 3.94
N TYR A 370 -9.05 0.98 3.69
CA TYR A 370 -9.81 1.15 2.42
C TYR A 370 -8.97 0.91 1.16
N ALA A 371 -7.99 -0.01 1.24
CA ALA A 371 -7.15 -0.34 0.08
C ALA A 371 -7.97 -0.81 -1.12
N ASP A 372 -9.09 -1.50 -0.88
CA ASP A 372 -10.07 -1.94 -1.88
C ASP A 372 -9.43 -2.61 -3.12
N GLY A 373 -8.30 -3.29 -2.90
CA GLY A 373 -7.51 -4.00 -3.90
C GLY A 373 -6.30 -3.24 -4.46
N TYR A 374 -6.09 -1.98 -4.13
CA TYR A 374 -4.83 -1.26 -4.39
C TYR A 374 -3.84 -1.55 -3.27
N LEU A 375 -3.09 -2.64 -3.41
CA LEU A 375 -2.35 -3.27 -2.31
C LEU A 375 -1.19 -2.44 -1.75
N SER A 376 -0.68 -1.44 -2.47
CA SER A 376 0.34 -0.51 -1.97
C SER A 376 -0.08 0.18 -0.67
N GLN A 377 -1.38 0.40 -0.49
CA GLN A 377 -1.93 1.17 0.62
C GLN A 377 -1.87 0.42 1.96
N TRP A 378 -1.65 -0.90 1.94
CA TRP A 378 -1.39 -1.65 3.16
C TRP A 378 -0.06 -1.28 3.81
N ASP A 379 1.01 -1.10 3.03
CA ASP A 379 2.29 -0.63 3.57
C ASP A 379 2.16 0.80 4.10
N GLN A 380 1.47 1.67 3.35
CA GLN A 380 1.15 3.04 3.75
C GLN A 380 0.44 3.09 5.10
N PHE A 381 -0.61 2.28 5.28
CA PHE A 381 -1.32 2.19 6.55
C PHE A 381 -0.42 1.70 7.69
N THR A 382 0.37 0.62 7.47
CA THR A 382 1.29 0.14 8.51
C THR A 382 2.37 1.15 8.87
N ALA A 383 2.81 1.98 7.92
CA ALA A 383 3.72 3.08 8.17
C ALA A 383 3.03 4.21 8.96
N GLN A 384 1.80 4.58 8.60
CA GLN A 384 1.00 5.60 9.28
C GLN A 384 0.78 5.25 10.76
N ILE A 385 0.49 3.99 11.07
CA ILE A 385 0.27 3.55 12.47
C ILE A 385 1.56 3.13 13.19
N GLU A 386 2.73 3.05 12.54
CA GLU A 386 4.00 2.61 13.18
C GLU A 386 4.27 3.35 14.50
N PRO A 387 4.12 4.69 14.61
CA PRO A 387 4.40 5.40 15.86
C PRO A 387 3.54 4.93 17.04
N ILE A 388 2.35 4.40 16.78
CA ILE A 388 1.42 3.87 17.77
C ILE A 388 1.70 2.37 17.97
N ALA A 389 1.55 1.60 16.89
CA ALA A 389 1.52 0.14 16.91
C ALA A 389 2.88 -0.48 17.23
N SER A 390 3.99 0.24 17.06
CA SER A 390 5.31 -0.25 17.50
C SER A 390 5.55 -0.11 19.01
N ARG A 391 4.68 0.62 19.73
CA ARG A 391 4.82 0.92 21.16
C ARG A 391 3.74 0.29 22.03
N VAL A 392 2.49 0.27 21.55
CA VAL A 392 1.34 -0.32 22.24
C VAL A 392 0.66 -1.37 21.35
N PRO A 393 0.03 -2.41 21.92
CA PRO A 393 -0.72 -3.37 21.13
C PRO A 393 -1.85 -2.68 20.35
N TYR A 394 -1.88 -2.90 19.04
CA TYR A 394 -2.86 -2.40 18.09
C TYR A 394 -3.71 -3.57 17.60
N MET A 395 -4.85 -3.78 18.25
CA MET A 395 -5.74 -4.91 18.01
C MET A 395 -6.72 -4.56 16.90
N ILE A 396 -6.89 -5.47 15.93
CA ILE A 396 -7.77 -5.25 14.78
C ILE A 396 -8.99 -6.16 14.87
N GLY A 397 -10.18 -5.56 14.77
CA GLY A 397 -11.43 -6.25 14.46
C GLY A 397 -11.65 -6.29 12.95
N LEU A 398 -12.26 -7.36 12.44
CA LEU A 398 -12.71 -7.42 11.05
C LEU A 398 -14.16 -6.98 10.98
N TYR A 399 -14.43 -5.92 10.22
CA TYR A 399 -15.78 -5.52 9.81
C TYR A 399 -15.78 -5.34 8.28
N SER A 400 -16.62 -6.11 7.61
CA SER A 400 -17.12 -6.04 6.21
C SER A 400 -17.34 -7.46 5.63
N THR A 401 -18.22 -7.54 4.64
CA THR A 401 -18.63 -8.78 3.92
C THR A 401 -17.41 -9.56 3.40
N PRO A 402 -17.49 -10.89 3.18
CA PRO A 402 -16.30 -11.71 2.95
C PRO A 402 -15.41 -11.09 1.88
N LEU A 403 -14.09 -11.04 2.14
CA LEU A 403 -12.96 -10.66 1.27
C LEU A 403 -12.96 -11.32 -0.13
N CYS A 404 -13.99 -12.09 -0.45
CA CYS A 404 -14.20 -12.91 -1.63
C CYS A 404 -15.71 -13.09 -1.92
N SER A 405 -16.54 -12.04 -1.85
CA SER A 405 -17.97 -12.14 -2.15
C SER A 405 -18.40 -11.28 -3.34
N SER A 406 -18.14 -11.80 -4.54
CA SER A 406 -19.10 -11.70 -5.64
C SER A 406 -19.23 -13.07 -6.31
N HIS A 407 -20.28 -13.79 -5.91
CA HIS A 407 -20.79 -15.02 -6.53
C HIS A 407 -19.88 -16.27 -6.52
N VAL A 408 -19.89 -17.07 -5.45
CA VAL A 408 -19.92 -18.56 -5.55
C VAL A 408 -20.54 -19.16 -4.28
N HIS A 409 -21.70 -19.80 -4.41
CA HIS A 409 -22.10 -20.90 -3.52
C HIS A 409 -21.12 -22.06 -3.73
N ALA A 410 -20.17 -22.27 -2.82
CA ALA A 410 -19.47 -23.55 -2.70
C ALA A 410 -18.77 -23.70 -1.34
N HIS A 411 -19.41 -24.48 -0.48
CA HIS A 411 -18.84 -25.34 0.58
C HIS A 411 -17.83 -24.79 1.60
N ARG A 412 -18.36 -24.68 2.83
CA ARG A 412 -17.72 -25.02 4.13
C ARG A 412 -16.48 -25.94 4.03
N ARG A 413 -15.37 -25.46 4.58
CA ARG A 413 -14.37 -26.13 5.47
C ARG A 413 -13.12 -25.24 5.41
N LEU A 414 -12.71 -24.60 6.50
CA LEU A 414 -11.77 -25.17 7.47
C LEU A 414 -11.91 -24.42 8.80
N ARG A 415 -11.96 -25.19 9.88
CA ARG A 415 -11.83 -24.74 11.27
C ARG A 415 -10.37 -24.54 11.63
#